data_AF-A0A0S8H032-F1
#
_entry.id   AF-A0A0S8H032-F1
#
_cell.length_a   1.000
_cell.length_b   1.000
_cell.length_c   1.000
_cell.angle_alpha   90.00
_cell.angle_beta   90.00
_cell.angle_gamma   90.00
#
_symmetry.space_group_name_H-M   'P 1'
#
loop_
_entity.id
_entity.type
_entity.pdbx_description
1 polymer ?
#
loop_
_entity_poly.entity_id
_entity_poly.type
_entity_poly.pdbx_seq_one_letter_code
_entity_poly.pdbx_strand_id
1 'polypeptide(L)' 'EVNFAISAGFMEVFKNQVTILADSIEFVKDIDVERAKRALDRARQRLRSKEKEIDIPRALAAMKRAENRIYLYEIEGN' A
#
# COMPACT_ATOMS: atom_id res chain seq x y z
N GLU A 1 -0.74 -13.63 14.87
CA GLU A 1 0.44 -13.41 14.00
C GLU A 1 0.79 -11.93 14.01
N VAL A 2 1.98 -11.53 13.55
CA VAL A 2 2.33 -10.11 13.37
C VAL A 2 2.29 -9.81 11.89
N ASN A 3 1.33 -8.99 11.48
CA ASN A 3 1.14 -8.63 10.08
C ASN A 3 1.65 -7.21 9.82
N PHE A 4 2.17 -7.01 8.61
CA PHE A 4 2.67 -5.71 8.14
C PHE A 4 2.09 -5.39 6.77
N ALA A 5 1.74 -4.13 6.55
CA ALA A 5 1.50 -3.60 5.22
C ALA A 5 2.82 -3.08 4.64
N ILE A 6 3.27 -3.65 3.51
CA ILE A 6 4.48 -3.27 2.79
C ILE A 6 4.10 -2.72 1.42
N SER A 7 4.76 -1.65 0.96
CA SER A 7 4.44 -1.01 -0.31
C SER A 7 5.24 -1.49 -1.52
N ALA A 8 6.57 -1.43 -1.42
CA ALA A 8 7.53 -1.62 -2.50
C ALA A 8 8.91 -1.84 -1.88
N GLY A 9 9.84 -2.39 -2.66
CA GLY A 9 11.18 -2.71 -2.22
C GLY A 9 11.68 -4.03 -2.81
N PHE A 10 12.55 -4.71 -2.10
CA PHE A 10 13.04 -6.04 -2.48
C PHE A 10 13.28 -6.91 -1.24
N MET A 11 13.33 -8.22 -1.48
CA MET A 11 13.63 -9.22 -0.47
C MET A 11 14.83 -10.03 -0.94
N GLU A 12 15.79 -10.19 -0.05
CA GLU A 12 16.92 -11.07 -0.22
C GLU A 12 16.78 -12.27 0.73
N VAL A 13 17.04 -13.46 0.20
CA VAL A 13 17.14 -14.68 1.00
C VAL A 13 18.57 -15.18 0.88
N PHE A 14 19.29 -15.21 2.00
CA PHE A 14 20.66 -15.68 2.04
C PHE A 14 20.91 -16.58 3.25
N LYS A 15 21.38 -17.81 3.00
CA LYS A 15 21.50 -18.88 3.99
C LYS A 15 20.17 -19.07 4.75
N ASN A 16 20.16 -18.83 6.06
CA ASN A 16 18.99 -18.95 6.93
C ASN A 16 18.48 -17.58 7.39
N GLN A 17 18.66 -16.54 6.56
CA GLN A 17 18.24 -15.18 6.84
C GLN A 17 17.44 -14.62 5.66
N VAL A 18 16.32 -13.97 5.99
CA VAL A 18 15.53 -13.18 5.05
C VAL A 18 15.68 -11.71 5.43
N THR A 19 16.09 -10.88 4.47
CA THR A 19 16.21 -9.44 4.63
C THR A 19 15.22 -8.77 3.69
N ILE A 20 14.34 -7.91 4.22
CA ILE A 20 13.38 -7.14 3.44
C ILE A 20 13.79 -5.67 3.52
N LEU A 21 14.05 -5.06 2.38
CA LEU A 21 14.23 -3.61 2.26
C LEU A 21 12.98 -3.06 1.61
N ALA A 22 12.25 -2.21 2.32
CA ALA A 22 11.00 -1.64 1.86
C ALA A 22 11.02 -0.12 1.91
N ASP A 23 10.37 0.51 0.93
CA ASP A 23 10.18 1.97 0.90
C ASP A 23 9.31 2.44 2.09
N SER A 24 8.33 1.62 2.46
CA SER A 24 7.50 1.84 3.65
C SER A 24 6.96 0.54 4.21
N ILE A 25 6.82 0.52 5.54
CA ILE A 25 6.25 -0.56 6.33
C ILE A 25 5.45 0.03 7.49
N GLU A 26 4.31 -0.57 7.81
CA GLU A 26 3.55 -0.26 9.03
C GLU A 26 2.90 -1.54 9.57
N PHE A 27 2.72 -1.61 10.90
CA PHE A 27 1.94 -2.69 11.50
C PHE A 27 0.48 -2.54 11.13
N VAL A 28 -0.22 -3.66 10.91
CA VAL A 28 -1.65 -3.62 10.55
C VAL A 28 -2.50 -2.92 11.61
N LYS A 29 -2.23 -3.17 12.90
CA LYS A 29 -2.88 -2.47 14.03
C LYS A 29 -2.71 -0.94 14.04
N ASP A 30 -1.68 -0.42 13.36
CA ASP A 30 -1.36 1.01 13.31
C ASP A 30 -1.90 1.67 12.02
N ILE A 31 -2.56 0.90 11.14
CA ILE A 31 -3.15 1.41 9.90
C ILE A 31 -4.29 2.40 10.22
N ASP A 32 -4.12 3.64 9.78
CA ASP A 32 -5.22 4.61 9.68
C ASP A 32 -6.08 4.28 8.44
N VAL A 33 -7.12 3.47 8.64
CA VAL A 33 -8.01 2.99 7.57
C VAL A 33 -8.75 4.13 6.88
N GLU A 34 -9.14 5.17 7.62
CA GLU A 34 -9.86 6.31 7.05
C GLU A 34 -8.94 7.14 6.14
N ARG A 35 -7.67 7.29 6.51
CA ARG A 35 -6.65 7.87 5.64
C ARG A 35 -6.40 7.00 4.40
N ALA A 36 -6.40 5.68 4.54
CA ALA A 36 -6.24 4.76 3.41
C ALA A 36 -7.41 4.87 2.42
N LYS A 37 -8.66 4.89 2.90
CA LYS A 37 -9.86 5.11 2.06
C LYS A 37 -9.79 6.44 1.32
N ARG A 38 -9.48 7.55 2.00
CA ARG A 38 -9.29 8.86 1.35
C ARG A 38 -8.17 8.83 0.30
N ALA A 39 -7.10 8.06 0.51
CA ALA A 39 -6.02 7.93 -0.47
C ALA A 39 -6.46 7.14 -1.71
N LEU A 40 -7.24 6.07 -1.52
CA LEU A 40 -7.85 5.29 -2.59
C LEU A 40 -8.76 6.16 -3.47
N ASP A 41 -9.63 6.97 -2.86
CA ASP A 41 -10.53 7.87 -3.59
C ASP A 41 -9.77 8.89 -4.42
N ARG A 42 -8.73 9.52 -3.86
CA ARG A 42 -7.88 10.46 -4.60
C ARG A 42 -7.15 9.78 -5.76
N ALA A 43 -6.64 8.56 -5.56
CA ALA A 43 -5.96 7.81 -6.62
C ALA A 43 -6.92 7.47 -7.77
N ARG A 44 -8.13 7.00 -7.44
CA ARG A 44 -9.20 6.72 -8.40
C ARG A 44 -9.67 7.98 -9.14
N GLN A 45 -9.80 9.10 -8.44
CA GLN A 45 -10.16 10.39 -9.07
C GLN A 45 -9.08 10.83 -10.07
N ARG A 46 -7.79 10.72 -9.70
CA ARG A 46 -6.68 11.04 -10.62
C ARG A 46 -6.72 10.17 -11.87
N LEU A 47 -6.96 8.86 -11.72
CA LEU A 47 -7.05 7.94 -12.86
C LEU A 47 -8.26 8.23 -13.77
N ARG A 48 -9.33 8.83 -13.24
CA ARG A 48 -10.52 9.24 -14.01
C ARG A 48 -10.40 10.64 -14.62
N SER A 49 -9.47 11.46 -14.16
CA SER A 49 -9.28 12.80 -14.72
C SER A 49 -8.84 12.67 -16.19
N LYS A 50 -9.29 13.61 -17.02
CA LYS A 50 -8.91 13.70 -18.44
C LYS A 50 -7.79 14.71 -18.66
N GLU A 51 -7.13 15.15 -17.60
CA GLU A 51 -5.97 16.05 -17.67
C GLU A 51 -4.83 15.39 -18.46
N LYS A 52 -4.21 16.16 -19.36
CA LYS A 52 -3.17 15.67 -20.28
C LYS A 52 -1.86 15.23 -19.60
N GLU A 53 -1.69 15.49 -18.31
CA GLU A 53 -0.41 15.29 -17.58
C GLU A 53 -0.52 14.34 -16.39
N ILE A 54 -1.46 13.39 -16.42
CA ILE A 54 -1.57 12.43 -15.31
C ILE A 54 -0.45 11.40 -15.40
N ASP A 55 0.34 11.32 -14.33
CA ASP A 55 1.26 10.21 -14.08
C ASP A 55 0.45 8.95 -13.67
N ILE A 56 0.04 8.19 -14.67
CA ILE A 56 -0.75 6.96 -14.52
C ILE A 56 -0.02 5.93 -13.64
N PRO A 57 1.28 5.60 -13.88
CA PRO A 57 2.01 4.67 -13.04
C PRO A 57 1.98 5.05 -11.55
N ARG A 58 2.20 6.32 -11.23
CA ARG A 58 2.16 6.82 -9.85
C ARG A 58 0.76 6.72 -9.24
N ALA A 59 -0.28 7.03 -10.01
CA ALA A 59 -1.66 6.95 -9.54
C ALA A 59 -2.06 5.49 -9.26
N LEU A 60 -1.70 4.54 -10.13
CA LEU A 60 -1.91 3.10 -9.91
C LEU A 60 -1.14 2.58 -8.70
N ALA A 61 0.13 2.99 -8.53
CA ALA A 61 0.91 2.59 -7.37
C ALA A 61 0.30 3.12 -6.05
N ALA A 62 -0.20 4.35 -6.06
CA ALA A 62 -0.91 4.92 -4.91
C ALA A 62 -2.21 4.16 -4.60
N MET A 63 -2.97 3.78 -5.64
CA MET A 63 -4.18 2.99 -5.50
C MET A 63 -3.90 1.63 -4.85
N LYS A 64 -2.94 0.86 -5.39
CA LYS A 64 -2.56 -0.46 -4.88
C LYS A 64 -2.10 -0.43 -3.43
N ARG A 65 -1.31 0.59 -3.03
CA ARG A 65 -0.90 0.76 -1.63
C ARG A 65 -2.08 1.00 -0.70
N ALA A 66 -3.05 1.81 -1.12
CA ALA A 66 -4.24 2.08 -0.32
C ALA A 66 -5.13 0.85 -0.19
N GLU A 67 -5.33 0.10 -1.28
CA GLU A 67 -6.08 -1.16 -1.30
C GLU A 67 -5.44 -2.21 -0.39
N ASN A 68 -4.11 -2.36 -0.44
CA ASN A 68 -3.38 -3.29 0.45
C ASN A 68 -3.63 -2.99 1.93
N ARG A 69 -3.55 -1.70 2.33
CA ARG A 69 -3.80 -1.29 3.72
C ARG A 69 -5.22 -1.60 4.18
N ILE A 70 -6.21 -1.31 3.33
CA ILE A 70 -7.62 -1.56 3.65
C ILE A 70 -7.86 -3.06 3.80
N TYR A 71 -7.37 -3.85 2.84
CA TYR A 71 -7.50 -5.31 2.84
C TYR A 71 -6.90 -5.93 4.12
N LEU A 72 -5.67 -5.57 4.48
CA LEU A 72 -5.03 -6.11 5.68
C LEU A 72 -5.75 -5.71 6.96
N TYR A 73 -6.24 -4.47 7.06
CA TYR A 73 -7.04 -4.02 8.19
C TYR A 73 -8.35 -4.81 8.34
N GLU A 74 -9.04 -5.09 7.23
CA GLU A 74 -10.29 -5.86 7.22
C GLU A 74 -10.09 -7.31 7.63
N ILE A 75 -8.97 -7.93 7.24
CA ILE A 75 -8.67 -9.33 7.61
C ILE A 75 -8.31 -9.44 9.09
N GLU A 76 -7.59 -8.48 9.67
CA GLU A 76 -7.20 -8.52 11.07
C GLU A 76 -8.36 -8.22 12.03
N GLY A 77 -9.43 -7.58 11.54
CA GLY A 77 -10.66 -7.32 12.29
C GLY A 77 -11.67 -8.49 12.32
N ASN A 78 -11.43 -9.56 11.55
CA ASN A 78 -12.23 -10.79 11.52
C ASN A 78 -11.55 -11.92 12.31
#